data_AF-A0A6B3H421-F1
#
_entry.id   AF-A0A6B3H421-F1
#
_cell.length_a   1.000
_cell.length_b   1.000
_cell.length_c   1.000
_cell.angle_alpha   90.00
_cell.angle_beta   90.00
_cell.angle_gamma   90.00
#
_symmetry.space_group_name_H-M   'P 1'
#
loop_
_entity.id
_entity.type
_entity.pdbx_description
1 polymer ?
#
loop_
_entity_poly.entity_id
_entity_poly.type
_entity_poly.pdbx_seq_one_letter_code
_entity_poly.pdbx_strand_id
1 'polypeptide(L)' 'MTTPVPGGGPADAELPFFVYGTLLPGEPNHDLFLRGRTAGERPAVLPRA' A
#
# COMPACT_ATOMS: atom_id res chain seq x y z
N MET A 1 -2.38 35.68 -12.42
CA MET A 1 -1.45 34.67 -11.88
C MET A 1 -2.14 33.32 -11.97
N THR A 2 -1.67 32.45 -12.85
CA THR A 2 -2.28 31.13 -13.10
C THR A 2 -1.80 30.15 -12.04
N THR A 3 -2.73 29.63 -11.26
CA THR A 3 -2.49 28.57 -10.27
C THR A 3 -2.10 27.28 -11.00
N PRO A 4 -0.98 26.62 -10.65
CA PRO A 4 -0.66 25.33 -11.26
C PRO A 4 -1.62 24.27 -10.74
N VAL A 5 -2.20 23.48 -11.65
CA VAL A 5 -2.91 22.25 -11.32
C VAL A 5 -1.89 21.26 -10.73
N PRO A 6 -2.10 20.72 -9.52
CA PRO A 6 -1.24 19.66 -8.98
C PRO A 6 -1.62 18.33 -9.65
N GLY A 7 -1.34 18.23 -10.95
CA GLY A 7 -1.57 17.04 -11.78
C GLY A 7 -0.25 16.44 -12.20
N GLY A 8 0.52 15.96 -11.22
CA GLY A 8 1.82 15.32 -11.45
C GLY A 8 2.51 14.88 -10.15
N GLY A 9 1.71 14.54 -9.13
CA GLY A 9 2.22 13.89 -7.92
C GLY A 9 2.27 12.37 -8.08
N PRO A 10 2.78 11.61 -7.10
CA PRO A 10 2.91 10.15 -7.13
C PRO A 10 1.59 9.37 -7.23
N ALA A 11 0.48 10.00 -7.63
CA ALA A 11 -0.80 9.34 -7.86
C ALA A 11 -0.70 8.23 -8.92
N ASP A 12 0.29 8.28 -9.83
CA ASP A 12 0.63 7.20 -10.77
C ASP A 12 1.84 6.35 -10.33
N ALA A 13 2.46 6.63 -9.18
CA ALA A 13 3.59 5.86 -8.67
C ALA A 13 3.11 4.81 -7.66
N GLU A 14 3.41 3.54 -7.92
CA GLU A 14 3.09 2.45 -6.99
C GLU A 14 3.81 2.69 -5.64
N LEU A 15 3.07 2.63 -4.53
CA LEU A 15 3.57 2.82 -3.17
C LEU A 15 3.49 1.51 -2.37
N PRO A 16 4.36 0.52 -2.66
CA PRO A 16 4.31 -0.76 -1.97
C PRO A 16 4.84 -0.66 -0.53
N PHE A 17 4.28 -1.47 0.37
CA PHE A 17 4.78 -1.68 1.72
C PHE A 17 4.73 -3.17 2.07
N PHE A 18 5.57 -3.59 3.00
CA PHE A 18 5.60 -4.97 3.47
C PHE A 18 4.67 -5.14 4.68
N VAL A 19 3.96 -6.26 4.72
CA VAL A 19 3.14 -6.69 5.86
C VAL A 19 3.69 -7.99 6.43
N TYR A 20 3.52 -8.15 7.74
CA TYR A 20 3.87 -9.37 8.47
C TYR A 20 2.95 -9.51 9.68
N GLY A 21 3.00 -10.66 10.36
CA GLY A 21 2.21 -10.92 11.56
C GLY A 21 0.71 -10.81 11.29
N THR A 22 -0.02 -10.11 12.16
CA THR A 22 -1.50 -10.02 12.12
C THR A 22 -2.07 -9.22 10.93
N LEU A 23 -1.21 -8.61 10.12
CA LEU A 23 -1.59 -7.93 8.89
C LEU A 23 -1.48 -8.84 7.65
N LEU A 24 -1.14 -10.13 7.80
CA LEU A 24 -1.15 -11.09 6.69
C LEU A 24 -2.59 -11.46 6.26
N PRO A 25 -2.81 -11.85 5.00
CA PRO A 25 -4.12 -12.30 4.54
C PRO A 25 -4.70 -13.41 5.42
N GLY A 26 -5.94 -13.21 5.89
CA GLY A 26 -6.64 -14.15 6.79
C GLY A 26 -6.45 -13.86 8.28
N GLU A 27 -5.53 -12.97 8.66
CA GLU A 27 -5.34 -12.57 10.05
C GLU A 27 -6.33 -11.46 10.47
N PRO A 28 -6.60 -11.31 11.78
CA PRO A 28 -7.67 -10.43 12.27
C PRO A 28 -7.55 -8.97 11.83
N ASN A 29 -6.34 -8.46 11.64
CA ASN A 29 -6.11 -7.05 11.32
C ASN A 29 -6.05 -6.79 9.80
N HIS A 30 -5.94 -7.81 8.97
CA HIS A 30 -5.81 -7.64 7.51
C HIS A 30 -7.00 -6.87 6.94
N ASP A 31 -8.20 -7.40 7.13
CA ASP A 31 -9.41 -6.81 6.55
C ASP A 31 -9.79 -5.49 7.21
N LEU A 32 -9.50 -5.34 8.50
CA LEU A 32 -9.79 -4.11 9.25
C LEU A 32 -8.98 -2.91 8.73
N PHE A 33 -7.73 -3.13 8.34
CA PHE A 33 -6.82 -2.03 7.97
C PHE A 33 -6.54 -1.92 6.49
N LEU A 34 -6.63 -3.00 5.70
CA LEU A 34 -6.15 -3.03 4.32
C LEU A 34 -7.26 -3.15 3.27
N ARG A 35 -8.42 -3.71 3.63
CA ARG A 35 -9.53 -3.91 2.69
C ARG A 35 -9.97 -2.58 2.07
N GLY A 36 -9.91 -2.50 0.74
CA GLY A 36 -10.29 -1.29 -0.01
C GLY A 36 -9.29 -0.13 0.08
N ARG A 37 -8.13 -0.33 0.71
CA ARG A 37 -7.06 0.68 0.85
C ARG A 37 -5.80 0.34 0.09
N THR A 38 -5.65 -0.89 -0.36
CA THR A 38 -4.55 -1.37 -1.20
C THR A 38 -5.05 -1.75 -2.59
N ALA A 39 -4.21 -1.57 -3.61
CA ALA A 39 -4.53 -1.96 -4.99
C ALA A 39 -4.46 -3.48 -5.21
N GLY A 40 -3.64 -4.17 -4.41
CA GLY A 40 -3.47 -5.62 -4.46
C GLY A 40 -2.35 -6.08 -3.52
N GLU A 41 -2.17 -7.38 -3.42
CA GLU A 41 -1.13 -8.03 -2.62
C GLU A 41 -0.32 -9.00 -3.48
N ARG A 42 0.96 -9.17 -3.13
CA ARG A 42 1.84 -10.15 -3.77
C ARG A 42 2.82 -10.72 -2.74
N PRO A 43 3.18 -12.02 -2.82
CA PRO A 43 4.23 -12.58 -1.98
C PRO A 43 5.53 -11.79 -2.13
N ALA A 44 6.15 -11.45 -1.00
CA ALA A 44 7.39 -10.70 -0.98
C ALA A 44 8.25 -11.12 0.22
N VAL A 45 9.57 -11.09 0.06
CA VAL A 45 10.53 -11.34 1.12
C VAL A 45 11.30 -10.06 1.36
N LEU A 46 11.40 -9.63 2.61
CA LEU A 46 12.27 -8.54 3.01
C LEU A 46 13.64 -9.14 3.36
N PRO A 47 14.68 -8.94 2.54
CA PRO A 47 15.99 -9.50 2.85
C PRO A 47 16.53 -8.83 4.11
N ARG A 48 17.04 -9.63 5.06
CA ARG A 48 17.63 -9.16 6.33
C ARG A 48 16.64 -8.52 7.33
N ALA A 49 15.38 -8.96 7.30
CA ALA A 49 14.41 -8.64 8.34
C ALA A 49 14.81 -9.18 9.71
#